data_AF-A0A2W0AEB2-F1
#
_entry.id   AF-A0A2W0AEB2-F1
#
_cell.length_a   1.000
_cell.length_b   1.000
_cell.length_c   1.000
_cell.angle_alpha   90.00
_cell.angle_beta   90.00
_cell.angle_gamma   90.00
#
_symmetry.space_group_name_H-M   'P 1'
#
loop_
_entity.id
_entity.type
_entity.pdbx_description
1 polymer ?
#
loop_
_entity_poly.entity_id
_entity_poly.type
_entity_poly.pdbx_seq_one_letter_code
_entity_poly.pdbx_strand_id
1 'polypeptide(L)'
;MSGELRVPPSAASDKKACELVRAWIAQGGLHCSLNMNAWDDEHMAIGWGILLTDIVRHVANALHESKHWDKEETIHKIRAVFNAELNAPTAKAKGKFV
;
A
#
# COMPACT_ATOMS: atom_id res chain seq x y z
N MET A 1 -12.64 -15.04 -5.27
CA MET A 1 -13.66 -14.04 -4.87
C MET A 1 -13.90 -13.10 -6.05
N SER A 2 -15.09 -12.49 -6.19
CA SER A 2 -15.31 -11.49 -7.25
C SER A 2 -14.67 -10.17 -6.82
N GLY A 3 -13.76 -9.60 -7.63
CA GLY A 3 -13.12 -8.30 -7.35
C GLY A 3 -11.65 -8.33 -6.90
N GLU A 4 -10.98 -9.48 -6.97
CA GLU A 4 -9.53 -9.56 -6.72
C GLU A 4 -8.73 -8.86 -7.83
N LEU A 5 -7.72 -8.06 -7.46
CA LEU A 5 -6.76 -7.51 -8.42
C LEU A 5 -5.87 -8.62 -8.98
N ARG A 6 -5.56 -8.54 -10.29
CA ARG A 6 -4.67 -9.49 -10.95
C ARG A 6 -3.22 -9.26 -10.51
N VAL A 7 -2.46 -10.35 -10.42
CA VAL A 7 -1.01 -10.27 -10.24
C VAL A 7 -0.40 -9.47 -11.40
N PRO A 8 0.45 -8.47 -11.14
CA PRO A 8 1.15 -7.74 -12.20
C PRO A 8 1.93 -8.69 -13.11
N PRO A 9 1.91 -8.52 -14.45
CA PRO A 9 2.60 -9.41 -15.37
C PRO A 9 4.10 -9.60 -15.06
N SER A 10 4.77 -8.53 -14.62
CA SER A 10 6.19 -8.57 -14.21
C SER A 10 6.41 -9.52 -13.02
N ALA A 11 5.56 -9.43 -11.99
CA ALA A 11 5.60 -10.31 -10.84
C ALA A 11 5.23 -11.75 -11.21
N ALA A 12 4.26 -11.96 -12.11
CA ALA A 12 3.87 -13.29 -12.56
C ALA A 12 4.99 -14.05 -13.30
N SER A 13 5.90 -13.32 -13.97
CA SER A 13 7.02 -13.89 -14.71
C SER A 13 8.29 -14.11 -13.88
N ASP A 14 8.39 -13.50 -12.69
CA ASP A 14 9.59 -13.55 -11.86
C ASP A 14 9.48 -14.62 -10.77
N LYS A 15 10.36 -15.64 -10.85
CA LYS A 15 10.40 -16.74 -9.87
C LYS A 15 10.79 -16.30 -8.45
N LYS A 16 11.35 -15.10 -8.29
CA LYS A 16 11.72 -14.51 -7.01
C LYS A 16 10.69 -13.50 -6.50
N ALA A 17 9.65 -13.20 -7.28
CA ALA A 17 8.60 -12.31 -6.83
C ALA A 17 7.86 -12.94 -5.64
N CYS A 18 7.54 -12.10 -4.66
CA CYS A 18 6.66 -12.44 -3.56
C CYS A 18 5.61 -11.33 -3.38
N GLU A 19 4.41 -11.70 -2.94
CA GLU A 19 3.38 -10.74 -2.57
C GLU A 19 3.75 -10.16 -1.19
N LEU A 20 3.71 -8.83 -1.07
CA LEU A 20 4.06 -8.10 0.15
C LEU A 20 2.82 -7.79 0.99
N VAL A 21 1.81 -7.21 0.34
CA VAL A 21 0.56 -6.78 0.97
C VAL A 21 -0.61 -7.04 0.06
N ARG A 22 -1.73 -7.43 0.66
CA ARG A 22 -3.02 -7.47 0.00
C ARG A 22 -4.06 -6.82 0.90
N ALA A 23 -4.80 -5.85 0.37
CA ALA A 23 -5.71 -5.02 1.14
C ALA A 23 -7.12 -5.02 0.55
N TRP A 24 -8.14 -4.99 1.42
CA TRP A 24 -9.54 -4.98 1.07
C TRP A 24 -10.33 -3.99 1.92
N ILE A 25 -11.42 -3.47 1.36
CA ILE A 25 -12.49 -2.86 2.14
C ILE A 25 -13.48 -3.98 2.45
N ALA A 26 -13.64 -4.31 3.72
CA ALA A 26 -14.56 -5.33 4.19
C ALA A 26 -15.18 -4.90 5.53
N GLN A 27 -16.46 -5.20 5.74
CA GLN A 27 -17.17 -4.90 6.99
C GLN A 27 -17.01 -3.43 7.45
N GLY A 28 -16.99 -2.48 6.51
CA GLY A 28 -16.86 -1.05 6.80
C GLY A 28 -15.46 -0.59 7.22
N GLY A 29 -14.42 -1.40 7.04
CA GLY A 29 -13.04 -1.03 7.37
C GLY A 29 -11.99 -1.59 6.41
N LEU A 30 -10.74 -1.18 6.62
CA LEU A 30 -9.57 -1.69 5.92
C LEU A 30 -9.12 -3.01 6.55
N HIS A 31 -8.94 -4.03 5.73
CA HIS A 31 -8.43 -5.34 6.12
C HIS A 31 -7.21 -5.69 5.26
N CYS A 32 -6.12 -6.15 5.87
CA CYS A 32 -4.90 -6.50 5.16
C CYS A 32 -4.36 -7.90 5.51
N SER A 33 -3.72 -8.53 4.53
CA SER A 33 -2.76 -9.62 4.70
C SER A 33 -1.36 -9.08 4.44
N LEU A 34 -0.41 -9.36 5.33
CA LEU A 34 0.97 -8.86 5.24
C LEU A 34 1.96 -10.04 5.25
N ASN A 35 2.93 -10.01 4.34
CA ASN A 35 4.07 -10.92 4.36
C ASN A 35 5.22 -10.27 5.12
N MET A 36 5.44 -10.69 6.37
CA MET A 36 6.46 -10.09 7.24
C MET A 36 7.86 -10.69 7.04
N ASN A 37 7.99 -11.65 6.11
CA ASN A 37 9.25 -12.35 5.83
C ASN A 37 9.93 -11.87 4.54
N ALA A 38 9.47 -10.77 3.96
CA ALA A 38 9.95 -10.27 2.67
C ALA A 38 11.33 -9.60 2.72
N TRP A 39 11.77 -9.20 3.91
CA TRP A 39 13.05 -8.56 4.16
C TRP A 39 13.68 -9.14 5.42
N ASP A 40 14.99 -8.96 5.58
CA ASP A 40 15.66 -9.24 6.85
C ASP A 40 15.28 -8.19 7.92
N ASP A 41 15.57 -8.51 9.19
CA ASP A 41 15.17 -7.68 10.33
C ASP A 41 15.75 -6.26 10.26
N GLU A 42 16.96 -6.10 9.71
CA GLU A 42 17.64 -4.81 9.59
C GLU A 42 16.97 -3.90 8.54
N HIS A 43 16.49 -4.46 7.43
CA HIS A 43 15.89 -3.69 6.34
C HIS A 43 14.36 -3.68 6.35
N MET A 44 13.69 -4.46 7.18
CA MET A 44 12.24 -4.61 7.18
C MET A 44 11.49 -3.26 7.29
N ALA A 45 11.84 -2.42 8.27
CA ALA A 45 11.19 -1.12 8.43
C ALA A 45 11.43 -0.19 7.23
N ILE A 46 12.64 -0.22 6.66
CA ILE A 46 13.02 0.58 5.49
C ILE A 46 12.24 0.10 4.25
N GLY A 47 12.17 -1.21 4.03
CA GLY A 47 11.45 -1.84 2.93
C GLY A 47 9.95 -1.48 2.95
N TRP A 48 9.31 -1.58 4.12
CA TRP A 48 7.92 -1.14 4.29
C TRP A 48 7.74 0.37 4.05
N GLY A 49 8.69 1.20 4.48
CA GLY A 49 8.68 2.65 4.20
C GLY A 49 8.76 2.98 2.71
N ILE A 50 9.60 2.26 1.96
CA ILE A 50 9.71 2.38 0.51
C ILE A 50 8.40 1.94 -0.16
N LEU A 51 7.86 0.77 0.23
CA LEU A 51 6.59 0.26 -0.30
C LEU A 51 5.46 1.29 -0.15
N LEU A 52 5.28 1.85 1.05
CA LEU A 52 4.24 2.84 1.31
C LEU A 52 4.44 4.09 0.46
N THR A 53 5.68 4.56 0.31
CA THR A 53 6.00 5.72 -0.52
C THR A 53 5.66 5.49 -1.98
N ASP A 54 6.00 4.32 -2.53
CA ASP A 54 5.70 3.96 -3.92
C ASP A 54 4.20 3.81 -4.16
N ILE A 55 3.44 3.25 -3.21
CA ILE A 55 1.97 3.23 -3.27
C ILE A 55 1.42 4.66 -3.40
N VAL A 56 1.88 5.60 -2.58
CA VAL A 56 1.43 7.01 -2.65
C VAL A 56 1.74 7.62 -4.02
N ARG A 57 2.93 7.39 -4.56
CA ARG A 57 3.34 7.89 -5.88
C ARG A 57 2.50 7.27 -7.00
N HIS A 58 2.19 5.98 -6.92
CA HIS A 58 1.33 5.30 -7.89
C HIS A 58 -0.11 5.83 -7.84
N VAL A 59 -0.67 6.07 -6.65
CA VAL A 59 -1.99 6.70 -6.50
C VAL A 59 -2.01 8.09 -7.13
N ALA A 60 -0.97 8.90 -6.90
CA ALA A 60 -0.86 10.23 -7.49
C ALA A 60 -0.77 10.18 -9.03
N ASN A 61 0.02 9.25 -9.58
CA ASN A 61 0.08 9.02 -11.03
C ASN A 61 -1.30 8.62 -11.59
N ALA A 62 -1.99 7.68 -10.95
CA ALA A 62 -3.30 7.21 -11.41
C ALA A 62 -4.36 8.34 -11.36
N LEU A 63 -4.37 9.17 -10.31
CA LEU A 63 -5.29 10.30 -10.20
C LEU A 63 -4.97 11.41 -11.20
N HIS A 64 -3.70 11.64 -11.49
CA HIS A 64 -3.30 12.56 -12.55
C HIS A 64 -3.77 12.07 -13.93
N GLU A 65 -3.54 10.80 -14.26
CA GLU A 65 -3.94 10.23 -15.55
C GLU A 65 -5.45 10.16 -15.72
N SER A 66 -6.19 9.77 -14.68
CA SER A 66 -7.64 9.57 -14.76
C SER A 66 -8.48 10.81 -14.50
N LYS A 67 -7.96 11.80 -13.74
CA LYS A 67 -8.71 12.99 -13.30
C LYS A 67 -7.98 14.31 -13.52
N HIS A 68 -6.78 14.31 -14.10
CA HIS A 68 -5.94 15.49 -14.31
C HIS A 68 -5.61 16.26 -13.02
N TRP A 69 -5.57 15.57 -11.89
CA TRP A 69 -5.15 16.18 -10.62
C TRP A 69 -3.64 16.47 -10.61
N ASP A 70 -3.23 17.50 -9.88
CA ASP A 70 -1.81 17.76 -9.67
C ASP A 70 -1.18 16.66 -8.80
N LYS A 71 -0.03 16.14 -9.25
CA LYS A 71 0.64 15.02 -8.59
C LYS A 71 1.23 15.43 -7.24
N GLU A 72 1.87 16.60 -7.18
CA GLU A 72 2.54 17.07 -5.98
C GLU A 72 1.52 17.41 -4.89
N GLU A 73 0.43 18.07 -5.27
CA GLU A 73 -0.69 18.37 -4.38
C GLU A 73 -1.34 17.08 -3.86
N THR A 74 -1.53 16.08 -4.72
CA THR A 74 -2.07 14.77 -4.32
C THR A 74 -1.18 14.07 -3.30
N ILE A 75 0.14 14.01 -3.56
CA ILE A 75 1.11 13.43 -2.63
C ILE A 75 1.12 14.21 -1.31
N HIS A 76 1.07 15.55 -1.37
CA HIS A 76 1.03 16.40 -0.18
C HIS A 76 -0.19 16.10 0.70
N LYS A 77 -1.38 16.03 0.10
CA LYS A 77 -2.63 15.68 0.80
C LYS A 77 -2.56 14.30 1.44
N ILE A 78 -2.08 13.28 0.71
CA ILE A 78 -1.94 11.92 1.25
C ILE A 78 -0.96 11.91 2.41
N ARG A 79 0.21 12.57 2.28
CA ARG A 79 1.23 12.63 3.35
C ARG A 79 0.68 13.32 4.61
N ALA A 80 -0.06 14.41 4.46
CA ALA A 80 -0.64 15.14 5.59
C ALA A 80 -1.60 14.24 6.39
N VAL A 81 -2.51 13.55 5.71
CA VAL A 81 -3.45 12.61 6.35
C VAL A 81 -2.71 11.40 6.94
N PHE A 82 -1.76 10.82 6.21
CA PHE A 82 -0.96 9.70 6.68
C PHE A 82 -0.23 10.01 7.98
N ASN A 83 0.46 11.14 8.06
CA ASN A 83 1.17 11.56 9.28
C ASN A 83 0.20 11.84 10.43
N ALA A 84 -0.96 12.43 10.15
CA ALA A 84 -1.99 12.67 11.17
C ALA A 84 -2.52 11.34 11.74
N GLU A 85 -2.87 10.38 10.89
CA GLU A 85 -3.36 9.06 11.33
C GLU A 85 -2.29 8.21 12.04
N LEU A 86 -1.01 8.34 11.69
CA LEU A 86 0.06 7.69 12.45
C LEU A 86 0.19 8.25 13.87
N ASN A 87 0.00 9.56 14.05
CA ASN A 87 0.11 10.21 15.36
C ASN A 87 -1.15 10.03 16.21
N ALA A 88 -2.33 10.03 15.58
CA ALA A 88 -3.62 9.91 16.24
C ALA A 88 -4.59 9.05 15.40
N PRO A 89 -4.50 7.70 15.48
CA PRO A 89 -5.31 6.81 14.67
C PRO A 89 -6.81 6.96 14.94
N THR A 90 -7.60 7.13 13.88
CA THR A 90 -9.07 7.22 13.99
C THR A 90 -9.76 5.85 14.04
N ALA A 91 -9.06 4.80 13.63
CA ALA A 91 -9.54 3.43 13.68
C ALA A 91 -8.40 2.44 13.97
N LYS A 92 -8.75 1.26 14.50
CA LYS A 92 -7.79 0.16 14.65
C LYS A 92 -7.50 -0.47 13.29
N ALA A 93 -6.22 -0.67 12.97
CA ALA A 93 -5.81 -1.51 11.86
C ALA A 93 -6.30 -2.96 12.10
N LYS A 94 -6.90 -3.58 11.08
CA LYS A 94 -7.35 -4.98 11.11
C LYS A 94 -6.58 -5.78 10.06
N GLY A 95 -5.99 -6.90 10.45
CA GLY A 95 -5.24 -7.74 9.53
C GLY A 95 -4.55 -8.89 10.26
N LYS A 96 -4.02 -9.83 9.47
CA LYS A 96 -3.13 -10.89 9.94
C LYS A 96 -1.84 -10.86 9.11
N PHE A 97 -0.76 -11.34 9.70
CA PHE A 97 0.48 -11.60 8.99
C PHE A 97 0.64 -13.11 8.73
N VAL A 98 1.39 -13.44 7.70
CA VAL A 98 1.84 -14.79 7.33
C VAL A 98 3.35 -14.88 7.41
#